data_AF-A0A7X9IKU3-F1
#
_entry.id   AF-A0A7X9IKU3-F1
#
_cell.length_a   1.000
_cell.length_b   1.000
_cell.length_c   1.000
_cell.angle_alpha   90.00
_cell.angle_beta   90.00
_cell.angle_gamma   90.00
#
_symmetry.space_group_name_H-M   'P 1'
#
loop_
_entity.id
_entity.type
_entity.pdbx_description
1 polymer ?
#
loop_
_entity_poly.entity_id
_entity_poly.type
_entity_poly.pdbx_seq_one_letter_code
_entity_poly.pdbx_strand_id
1 'polypeptide(L)'
;MRLIRPLFNFVRSHLICGSIRKEHGFTVIEMLVTSVLMLIISALTASTILFIKQAYKQDSARKQSNQSLRGTLDILGSDLRVAGQNLPIAFPAFELIDGGEGPDELVVRRNLLDEVLKVCEKIQANTSEPHISFSKDLTTAGCVFSDNTHNYDAWRTYRLSHGGSCRAYVLNMASGLGEFFTYTGEDLTGYKYRIWTDKTKWKNTYNINDSAVYLLEEWRYRIRNGVLEVISGEDENTAFNVMLDAKDFQVTVHMNDDSILESFDSDNNWGDVLFLEVEITTTQQISGQNKLRSLKSRFFPRNALSF
;
A
#
# COMPACT_ATOMS: atom_id res chain seq x y z
N MET A 1 -28.70 26.79 -10.03
CA MET A 1 -29.13 26.76 -8.62
C MET A 1 -28.82 28.13 -8.01
N ARG A 2 -29.80 29.03 -8.06
CA ARG A 2 -29.77 30.39 -7.51
C ARG A 2 -30.02 30.30 -6.01
N LEU A 3 -29.24 31.01 -5.18
CA LEU A 3 -29.69 31.77 -3.99
C LEU A 3 -28.51 32.11 -3.07
N ILE A 4 -27.77 33.18 -3.39
CA ILE A 4 -27.21 34.06 -2.37
C ILE A 4 -27.42 35.49 -2.90
N ARG A 5 -28.51 36.12 -2.43
CA ARG A 5 -28.81 37.54 -2.63
C ARG A 5 -28.34 38.22 -1.34
N PRO A 6 -27.44 39.22 -1.37
CA PRO A 6 -26.99 39.86 -0.16
C PRO A 6 -28.12 40.70 0.43
N LEU A 7 -28.35 40.53 1.73
CA LEU A 7 -29.18 41.32 2.63
C LEU A 7 -28.62 42.75 2.79
N PHE A 8 -28.52 43.48 1.69
CA PHE A 8 -28.17 44.89 1.65
C PHE A 8 -29.28 45.61 0.88
N ASN A 9 -30.44 45.79 1.52
CA ASN A 9 -31.49 46.71 1.10
C ASN A 9 -32.59 46.79 2.17
N PHE A 10 -32.26 47.41 3.31
CA PHE A 10 -33.31 47.94 4.20
C PHE A 10 -32.83 49.19 4.95
N VAL A 11 -32.20 50.13 4.25
CA VAL A 11 -32.04 51.49 4.77
C VAL A 11 -32.18 52.47 3.63
N ARG A 12 -33.43 52.78 3.25
CA ARG A 12 -33.71 54.08 2.62
C ARG A 12 -35.12 54.56 2.95
N SER A 13 -35.14 55.78 3.48
CA SER A 13 -36.20 56.78 3.45
C SER A 13 -37.50 56.48 4.20
N HIS A 14 -37.48 56.79 5.50
CA HIS A 14 -38.52 57.68 6.06
C HIS A 14 -37.83 58.93 6.62
N LEU A 15 -37.89 59.99 5.83
CA LEU A 15 -37.70 61.37 6.27
C LEU A 15 -38.83 61.70 7.24
N ILE A 16 -38.55 61.61 8.53
CA ILE A 16 -39.38 62.23 9.56
C ILE A 16 -38.86 63.65 9.71
N CYS A 17 -39.53 64.60 9.02
CA CYS A 17 -39.48 66.00 9.41
C CYS A 17 -40.33 66.14 10.70
N GLY A 18 -39.70 65.85 11.83
CA GLY A 18 -40.23 66.06 13.17
C GLY A 18 -39.26 66.93 13.95
N SER A 19 -39.77 67.98 14.59
CA SER A 19 -39.07 68.99 15.37
C SER A 19 -37.73 68.55 15.97
N ILE A 20 -36.71 69.42 15.91
CA ILE A 20 -35.54 69.34 16.79
C ILE A 20 -36.04 69.52 18.24
N ARG A 21 -36.50 68.41 18.83
CA ARG A 21 -36.73 68.26 20.26
C ARG A 21 -35.36 68.20 20.92
N LYS A 22 -35.26 68.81 22.11
CA LYS A 22 -34.08 68.78 22.99
C LYS A 22 -33.26 67.51 22.77
N GLU A 23 -32.02 67.65 22.31
CA GLU A 23 -31.03 66.60 22.45
C GLU A 23 -30.88 66.33 23.94
N HIS A 24 -31.60 65.33 24.44
CA HIS A 24 -31.31 64.75 25.73
C HIS A 24 -29.96 64.05 25.55
N GLY A 25 -28.90 64.66 26.06
CA GLY A 25 -27.61 63.98 26.18
C GLY A 25 -27.84 62.63 26.85
N PHE A 26 -27.28 61.56 26.27
CA PHE A 26 -27.38 60.21 26.80
C PHE A 26 -27.11 60.25 28.30
N THR A 27 -28.06 59.77 29.09
CA THR A 27 -27.84 59.72 30.54
C THR A 27 -26.75 58.70 30.83
N VAL A 28 -25.93 58.94 31.87
CA VAL A 28 -24.87 58.01 32.29
C VAL A 28 -25.41 56.59 32.50
N ILE A 29 -26.66 56.47 32.96
CA ILE A 29 -27.35 55.20 33.17
C ILE A 29 -27.55 54.43 31.85
N GLU A 30 -27.90 55.13 30.77
CA GLU A 30 -28.19 54.53 29.48
C GLU A 30 -26.90 54.07 28.77
N MET A 31 -25.79 54.81 28.92
CA MET A 31 -24.45 54.32 28.53
C MET A 31 -24.02 53.09 29.36
N LEU A 32 -24.34 53.06 30.65
CA LEU A 32 -23.99 51.93 31.51
C LEU A 32 -24.77 50.67 31.09
N VAL A 33 -26.09 50.78 30.88
CA VAL A 33 -26.93 49.66 30.44
C VAL A 33 -26.49 49.13 29.07
N THR A 34 -26.22 50.02 28.11
CA THR A 34 -25.76 49.61 26.77
C THR A 34 -24.40 48.91 26.82
N SER A 35 -23.46 49.38 27.67
CA SER A 35 -22.16 48.73 27.85
C SER A 35 -22.29 47.31 28.43
N VAL A 36 -23.19 47.11 29.39
CA VAL A 36 -23.45 45.79 29.99
C VAL A 36 -24.06 44.84 28.97
N LEU A 37 -25.03 45.31 28.17
CA LEU A 37 -25.63 44.51 27.10
C LEU A 37 -24.60 44.12 26.02
N MET A 38 -23.74 45.05 25.61
CA MET A 38 -22.62 44.80 24.69
C MET A 38 -21.67 43.72 25.23
N LEU A 39 -21.32 43.77 26.53
CA LEU A 39 -20.47 42.77 27.16
C LEU A 39 -21.10 41.38 27.16
N ILE A 40 -22.41 41.28 27.48
CA ILE A 40 -23.13 40.00 27.47
C ILE A 40 -23.17 39.41 26.06
N ILE A 41 -23.50 40.22 25.05
CA ILE A 41 -23.53 39.79 23.64
C ILE A 41 -22.13 39.37 23.18
N SER A 42 -21.10 40.12 23.59
CA SER A 42 -19.69 39.79 23.27
C SER A 42 -19.26 38.49 23.94
N ALA A 43 -19.65 38.23 25.19
CA ALA A 43 -19.34 36.99 25.88
C ALA A 43 -20.03 35.77 25.23
N LEU A 44 -21.31 35.91 24.84
CA LEU A 44 -22.06 34.85 24.16
C LEU A 44 -21.47 34.55 22.77
N THR A 45 -21.13 35.58 22.00
CA THR A 45 -20.52 35.41 20.68
C THR A 45 -19.13 34.77 20.79
N ALA A 46 -18.29 35.22 21.73
CA ALA A 46 -16.99 34.62 21.98
C ALA A 46 -17.09 33.14 22.37
N SER A 47 -18.00 32.80 23.29
CA SER A 47 -18.28 31.41 23.69
C SER A 47 -18.69 30.54 22.50
N THR A 48 -19.59 31.07 21.66
CA THR A 48 -20.06 30.37 20.46
C THR A 48 -18.93 30.13 19.45
N ILE A 49 -18.05 31.11 19.23
CA ILE A 49 -16.89 30.98 18.34
C ILE A 49 -15.92 29.91 18.85
N LEU A 50 -15.65 29.88 20.15
CA LEU A 50 -14.78 28.87 20.75
C LEU A 50 -15.37 27.46 20.60
N PHE A 51 -16.67 27.33 20.84
CA PHE A 51 -17.40 26.07 20.65
C PHE A 51 -17.31 25.58 19.20
N ILE A 52 -17.60 26.46 18.22
CA ILE A 52 -17.50 26.13 16.79
C ILE A 52 -16.06 25.73 16.42
N LYS A 53 -15.06 26.45 16.92
CA LYS A 53 -13.64 26.13 16.67
C LYS A 53 -13.27 24.75 17.21
N GLN A 54 -13.74 24.39 18.40
CA GLN A 54 -13.48 23.08 18.99
C GLN A 54 -14.18 21.96 18.22
N ALA A 55 -15.46 22.15 17.88
CA ALA A 55 -16.21 21.22 17.06
C ALA A 55 -15.56 21.00 15.69
N TYR A 56 -15.14 22.09 15.02
CA TYR A 56 -14.45 22.02 13.74
C TYR A 56 -13.13 21.25 13.82
N LYS A 57 -12.30 21.49 14.84
CA LYS A 57 -11.04 20.75 15.03
C LYS A 57 -11.29 19.25 15.22
N GLN A 58 -12.28 18.90 16.03
CA GLN A 58 -12.65 17.52 16.29
C GLN A 58 -13.14 16.82 15.02
N ASP A 59 -13.98 17.48 14.23
CA ASP A 59 -14.49 16.94 12.97
C ASP A 59 -13.40 16.84 11.90
N SER A 60 -12.50 17.82 11.82
CA SER A 60 -11.35 17.77 10.91
C SER A 60 -10.45 16.57 11.23
N ALA A 61 -10.11 16.36 12.51
CA ALA A 61 -9.30 15.22 12.92
C ALA A 61 -9.98 13.88 12.62
N ARG A 62 -11.32 13.79 12.80
CA ARG A 62 -12.08 12.57 12.50
C ARG A 62 -12.10 12.28 11.00
N LYS A 63 -12.30 13.32 10.18
CA LYS A 63 -12.29 13.21 8.72
C LYS A 63 -10.93 12.75 8.21
N GLN A 64 -9.85 13.37 8.68
CA GLN A 64 -8.49 13.01 8.28
C GLN A 64 -8.16 11.55 8.64
N SER A 65 -8.44 11.11 9.88
CA SER A 65 -8.21 9.73 10.31
C SER A 65 -9.00 8.73 9.46
N ASN A 66 -10.29 8.99 9.23
CA ASN A 66 -11.12 8.10 8.39
C ASN A 66 -10.70 8.09 6.92
N GLN A 67 -10.28 9.23 6.36
CA GLN A 67 -9.78 9.31 4.98
C GLN A 67 -8.45 8.59 4.84
N SER A 68 -7.56 8.75 5.83
CA SER A 68 -6.27 8.05 5.88
C SER A 68 -6.48 6.54 5.95
N LEU A 69 -7.26 6.05 6.91
CA LEU A 69 -7.57 4.61 7.05
C LEU A 69 -8.18 4.02 5.76
N ARG A 70 -9.14 4.71 5.14
CA ARG A 70 -9.77 4.24 3.90
C ARG A 70 -8.81 4.27 2.72
N GLY A 71 -8.08 5.38 2.53
CA GLY A 71 -7.11 5.50 1.44
C GLY A 71 -6.02 4.44 1.52
N THR A 72 -5.52 4.17 2.73
CA THR A 72 -4.56 3.09 2.98
C THR A 72 -5.12 1.71 2.62
N LEU A 73 -6.34 1.41 3.05
CA LEU A 73 -7.00 0.14 2.73
C LEU A 73 -7.33 0.02 1.23
N ASP A 74 -7.61 1.13 0.54
CA ASP A 74 -7.84 1.14 -0.90
C ASP A 74 -6.54 0.85 -1.68
N ILE A 75 -5.40 1.40 -1.24
CA ILE A 75 -4.07 1.11 -1.80
C ILE A 75 -3.73 -0.36 -1.59
N LEU A 76 -3.75 -0.82 -0.34
CA LEU A 76 -3.44 -2.20 0.02
C LEU A 76 -4.39 -3.19 -0.68
N GLY A 77 -5.68 -2.84 -0.75
CA GLY A 77 -6.68 -3.64 -1.43
C GLY A 77 -6.48 -3.73 -2.94
N SER A 78 -5.92 -2.71 -3.58
CA SER A 78 -5.54 -2.77 -4.99
C SER A 78 -4.44 -3.81 -5.20
N ASP A 79 -3.40 -3.79 -4.37
CA ASP A 79 -2.25 -4.71 -4.48
C ASP A 79 -2.65 -6.15 -4.14
N LEU A 80 -3.44 -6.34 -3.08
CA LEU A 80 -3.95 -7.67 -2.71
C LEU A 80 -4.84 -8.30 -3.78
N ARG A 81 -5.61 -7.52 -4.53
CA ARG A 81 -6.44 -8.05 -5.62
C ARG A 81 -5.63 -8.52 -6.83
N VAL A 82 -4.45 -7.95 -7.04
CA VAL A 82 -3.53 -8.36 -8.12
C VAL A 82 -2.45 -9.33 -7.62
N ALA A 83 -2.45 -9.68 -6.34
CA ALA A 83 -1.56 -10.68 -5.76
C ALA A 83 -1.70 -12.01 -6.51
N GLY A 84 -0.56 -12.65 -6.79
CA GLY A 84 -0.54 -13.92 -7.53
C GLY A 84 -0.79 -13.76 -9.03
N GLN A 85 -0.94 -12.54 -9.56
CA GLN A 85 -1.06 -12.34 -11.00
C GLN A 85 0.17 -12.93 -11.71
N ASN A 86 -0.12 -13.77 -12.71
CA ASN A 86 0.87 -14.41 -13.59
C ASN A 86 1.88 -15.31 -12.84
N LEU A 87 1.50 -15.74 -11.63
CA LEU A 87 2.24 -16.69 -10.81
C LEU A 87 1.51 -18.03 -10.77
N PRO A 88 2.23 -19.17 -10.77
CA PRO A 88 1.61 -20.48 -10.62
C PRO A 88 1.07 -20.68 -9.20
N ILE A 89 0.11 -21.60 -9.05
CA ILE A 89 -0.52 -21.87 -7.75
C ILE A 89 0.46 -22.39 -6.67
N ALA A 90 1.60 -22.93 -7.08
CA ALA A 90 2.65 -23.38 -6.16
C ALA A 90 3.59 -22.25 -5.70
N PHE A 91 3.46 -21.04 -6.25
CA PHE A 91 4.32 -19.91 -5.90
C PHE A 91 3.77 -19.17 -4.67
N PRO A 92 4.56 -18.84 -3.64
CA PRO A 92 4.09 -18.08 -2.48
C PRO A 92 3.79 -16.62 -2.87
N ALA A 93 2.55 -16.36 -3.30
CA ALA A 93 2.08 -15.06 -3.77
C ALA A 93 1.97 -14.01 -2.65
N PHE A 94 1.84 -14.46 -1.40
CA PHE A 94 1.91 -13.62 -0.22
C PHE A 94 2.68 -14.33 0.88
N GLU A 95 3.28 -13.53 1.76
CA GLU A 95 3.84 -13.99 3.03
C GLU A 95 3.33 -13.06 4.12
N LEU A 96 2.90 -13.64 5.24
CA LEU A 96 2.48 -12.93 6.43
C LEU A 96 3.40 -13.32 7.57
N ILE A 97 4.11 -12.32 8.09
CA ILE A 97 5.00 -12.44 9.23
C ILE A 97 4.25 -11.86 10.43
N ASP A 98 3.90 -12.73 11.37
CA ASP A 98 3.23 -12.39 12.63
C ASP A 98 4.12 -11.48 13.51
N GLY A 99 3.59 -10.32 13.89
CA GLY A 99 4.23 -9.37 14.80
C GLY A 99 4.09 -9.74 16.28
N GLY A 100 3.27 -10.75 16.60
CA GLY A 100 2.92 -11.17 17.95
C GLY A 100 2.09 -10.10 18.67
N GLU A 101 2.69 -9.39 19.63
CA GLU A 101 2.06 -8.21 20.27
C GLU A 101 2.27 -6.91 19.46
N GLY A 102 3.08 -6.97 18.40
CA GLY A 102 3.40 -5.87 17.52
C GLY A 102 2.66 -5.91 16.18
N PRO A 103 2.90 -4.93 15.29
CA PRO A 103 2.32 -4.92 13.97
C PRO A 103 2.93 -6.00 13.08
N ASP A 104 2.09 -6.61 12.25
CA ASP A 104 2.48 -7.62 11.28
C ASP A 104 3.28 -7.02 10.11
N GLU A 105 3.87 -7.92 9.33
CA GLU A 105 4.45 -7.58 8.03
C GLU A 105 3.84 -8.45 6.94
N LEU A 106 3.36 -7.79 5.88
CA LEU A 106 2.68 -8.42 4.76
C LEU A 106 3.49 -8.21 3.48
N VAL A 107 3.91 -9.31 2.87
CA VAL A 107 4.57 -9.35 1.58
C VAL A 107 3.57 -9.79 0.51
N VAL A 108 3.50 -9.05 -0.59
CA VAL A 108 2.59 -9.31 -1.71
C VAL A 108 3.41 -9.37 -2.99
N ARG A 109 3.18 -10.38 -3.82
CA ARG A 109 3.96 -10.63 -5.04
C ARG A 109 3.09 -10.79 -6.27
N ARG A 110 3.59 -10.31 -7.40
CA ARG A 110 3.06 -10.61 -8.74
C ARG A 110 4.18 -10.75 -9.76
N ASN A 111 3.93 -11.55 -10.78
CA ASN A 111 4.81 -11.64 -11.94
C ASN A 111 4.39 -10.58 -12.96
N LEU A 112 5.39 -9.88 -13.52
CA LEU A 112 5.22 -8.78 -14.45
C LEU A 112 5.01 -9.26 -15.88
N LEU A 113 5.46 -10.48 -16.20
CA LEU A 113 5.30 -11.14 -17.49
C LEU A 113 4.60 -12.49 -17.31
N ASP A 114 3.96 -13.01 -18.36
CA ASP A 114 3.40 -14.37 -18.34
C ASP A 114 4.50 -15.41 -18.57
N GLU A 115 5.56 -15.04 -19.29
CA GLU A 115 6.68 -15.90 -19.62
C GLU A 115 7.62 -16.08 -18.42
N VAL A 116 7.84 -17.34 -18.04
CA VAL A 116 8.73 -17.73 -16.95
C VAL A 116 9.90 -18.51 -17.53
N LEU A 117 11.13 -18.16 -17.14
CA LEU A 117 12.33 -18.84 -17.62
C LEU A 117 12.70 -19.98 -16.66
N LYS A 118 12.75 -21.22 -17.14
CA LYS A 118 13.21 -22.35 -16.31
C LYS A 118 14.72 -22.30 -16.10
N VAL A 119 15.19 -22.82 -14.97
CA VAL A 119 16.64 -23.00 -14.73
C VAL A 119 17.08 -24.34 -15.32
N CYS A 120 17.98 -24.30 -16.30
CA CYS A 120 18.43 -25.46 -17.07
C CYS A 120 19.88 -25.87 -16.80
N GLU A 121 20.60 -25.11 -15.99
CA GLU A 121 21.88 -25.50 -15.39
C GLU A 121 21.83 -25.18 -13.90
N LYS A 122 22.28 -26.12 -13.06
CA LYS A 122 22.24 -25.98 -11.60
C LYS A 122 23.05 -24.76 -11.17
N ILE A 123 22.44 -23.89 -10.37
CA ILE A 123 23.12 -22.78 -9.72
C ILE A 123 23.45 -23.22 -8.31
N GLN A 124 24.73 -23.18 -7.93
CA GLN A 124 25.17 -23.66 -6.62
C GLN A 124 25.30 -22.49 -5.63
N ALA A 125 24.83 -22.71 -4.40
CA ALA A 125 25.03 -21.76 -3.32
C ALA A 125 26.51 -21.40 -3.14
N ASN A 126 26.77 -20.17 -2.71
CA ASN A 126 28.09 -19.58 -2.53
C ASN A 126 28.95 -19.41 -3.80
N THR A 127 28.36 -19.53 -4.99
CA THR A 127 29.03 -19.23 -6.27
C THR A 127 28.62 -17.86 -6.81
N SER A 128 29.43 -17.29 -7.70
CA SER A 128 29.13 -16.03 -8.43
C SER A 128 29.01 -16.30 -9.92
N GLU A 129 28.12 -17.23 -10.29
CA GLU A 129 27.86 -17.57 -11.68
C GLU A 129 27.30 -16.32 -12.40
N PRO A 130 27.94 -15.81 -13.48
CA PRO A 130 27.52 -14.58 -14.14
C PRO A 130 26.29 -14.77 -15.04
N HIS A 131 25.79 -16.00 -15.18
CA HIS A 131 24.70 -16.31 -16.08
C HIS A 131 23.80 -17.42 -15.54
N ILE A 132 22.54 -17.41 -15.99
CA ILE A 132 21.57 -18.48 -15.77
C ILE A 132 21.17 -19.01 -17.15
N SER A 133 21.46 -20.28 -17.40
CA SER A 133 21.03 -20.95 -18.63
C SER A 133 19.57 -21.36 -18.50
N PHE A 134 18.72 -20.91 -19.43
CA PHE A 134 17.29 -21.26 -19.47
C PHE A 134 16.91 -22.16 -20.64
N SER A 135 17.90 -22.50 -21.49
CA SER A 135 17.74 -23.48 -22.56
C SER A 135 19.10 -24.10 -22.93
N LYS A 136 19.09 -25.36 -23.36
CA LYS A 136 20.28 -26.14 -23.71
C LYS A 136 19.95 -27.27 -24.72
N ASP A 137 20.97 -27.86 -25.33
CA ASP A 137 20.86 -29.01 -26.25
C ASP A 137 20.48 -30.35 -25.58
N LEU A 138 20.00 -30.34 -24.32
CA LEU A 138 19.74 -31.55 -23.55
C LEU A 138 18.27 -31.96 -23.67
N THR A 139 18.05 -33.27 -23.77
CA THR A 139 16.76 -33.98 -23.80
C THR A 139 15.86 -33.75 -22.57
N THR A 140 16.23 -32.83 -21.68
CA THR A 140 15.47 -32.47 -20.48
C THR A 140 14.26 -31.65 -20.88
N ALA A 141 13.05 -32.15 -20.59
CA ALA A 141 11.81 -31.49 -20.95
C ALA A 141 11.74 -30.05 -20.40
N GLY A 142 11.46 -29.08 -21.28
CA GLY A 142 11.40 -27.65 -20.94
C GLY A 142 12.77 -26.96 -20.82
N CYS A 143 13.85 -27.62 -21.22
CA CYS A 143 15.19 -27.05 -21.35
C CYS A 143 15.77 -27.24 -22.75
N VAL A 144 14.96 -27.63 -23.74
CA VAL A 144 15.40 -28.00 -25.08
C VAL A 144 15.58 -26.75 -25.94
N PHE A 145 16.76 -26.61 -26.55
CA PHE A 145 17.12 -25.44 -27.38
C PHE A 145 16.12 -25.10 -28.49
N SER A 146 15.55 -26.12 -29.14
CA SER A 146 14.60 -25.98 -30.23
C SER A 146 13.14 -25.80 -29.79
N ASP A 147 12.88 -25.67 -28.48
CA ASP A 147 11.52 -25.48 -27.98
C ASP A 147 11.06 -24.02 -28.17
N ASN A 148 9.91 -23.84 -28.83
CA ASN A 148 9.29 -22.54 -29.08
C ASN A 148 8.76 -21.88 -27.80
N THR A 149 8.77 -22.58 -26.67
CA THR A 149 8.36 -22.06 -25.35
C THR A 149 9.38 -21.11 -24.73
N HIS A 150 10.61 -21.04 -25.26
CA HIS A 150 11.67 -20.17 -24.76
C HIS A 150 11.63 -18.74 -25.34
N ASN A 151 10.46 -18.23 -25.73
CA ASN A 151 10.34 -16.87 -26.25
C ASN A 151 10.74 -15.83 -25.18
N TYR A 152 12.00 -15.40 -25.21
CA TYR A 152 12.57 -14.42 -24.30
C TYR A 152 12.49 -12.99 -24.84
N ASP A 153 11.83 -12.78 -25.98
CA ASP A 153 11.67 -11.44 -26.56
C ASP A 153 10.86 -10.53 -25.64
N ALA A 154 9.89 -11.07 -24.90
CA ALA A 154 9.14 -10.33 -23.88
C ALA A 154 10.07 -9.85 -22.74
N TRP A 155 10.93 -10.73 -22.24
CA TRP A 155 11.95 -10.41 -21.22
C TRP A 155 12.93 -9.35 -21.72
N ARG A 156 13.46 -9.52 -22.93
CA ARG A 156 14.37 -8.57 -23.56
C ARG A 156 13.70 -7.20 -23.76
N THR A 157 12.47 -7.18 -24.26
CA THR A 157 11.68 -5.95 -24.48
C THR A 157 11.46 -5.23 -23.16
N TYR A 158 11.05 -5.95 -22.11
CA TYR A 158 10.86 -5.40 -20.78
C TYR A 158 12.16 -4.80 -20.22
N ARG A 159 13.27 -5.52 -20.31
CA ARG A 159 14.57 -5.03 -19.83
C ARG A 159 15.01 -3.77 -20.57
N LEU A 160 14.85 -3.74 -21.91
CA LEU A 160 15.21 -2.58 -22.73
C LEU A 160 14.32 -1.36 -22.44
N SER A 161 13.03 -1.56 -22.15
CA SER A 161 12.13 -0.45 -21.76
C SER A 161 12.43 0.13 -20.38
N HIS A 162 13.15 -0.62 -19.52
CA HIS A 162 13.51 -0.23 -18.15
C HIS A 162 14.99 0.17 -18.01
N GLY A 163 15.62 0.65 -19.08
CA GLY A 163 16.99 1.21 -19.02
C GLY A 163 18.11 0.19 -19.19
N GLY A 164 17.81 -1.03 -19.65
CA GLY A 164 18.80 -2.04 -20.01
C GLY A 164 19.15 -3.05 -18.91
N SER A 165 18.65 -2.86 -17.70
CA SER A 165 18.72 -3.83 -16.60
C SER A 165 17.42 -3.80 -15.81
N CYS A 166 16.97 -4.94 -15.31
CA CYS A 166 15.82 -5.00 -14.40
C CYS A 166 16.02 -6.06 -13.32
N ARG A 167 15.20 -5.99 -12.27
CA ARG A 167 15.24 -6.96 -11.17
C ARG A 167 14.48 -8.22 -11.58
N ALA A 168 15.11 -9.37 -11.35
CA ALA A 168 14.51 -10.69 -11.54
C ALA A 168 14.59 -11.47 -10.23
N TYR A 169 13.76 -12.49 -10.11
CA TYR A 169 13.67 -13.35 -8.93
C TYR A 169 13.82 -14.80 -9.36
N VAL A 170 14.75 -15.53 -8.73
CA VAL A 170 14.87 -16.97 -8.93
C VAL A 170 14.27 -17.68 -7.72
N LEU A 171 13.40 -18.66 -7.97
CA LEU A 171 12.76 -19.48 -6.93
C LEU A 171 13.08 -20.94 -7.16
N ASN A 172 13.43 -21.64 -6.08
CA ASN A 172 13.39 -23.09 -6.02
C ASN A 172 12.02 -23.52 -5.46
N MET A 173 11.14 -24.03 -6.33
CA MET A 173 9.78 -24.46 -6.00
C MET A 173 9.76 -25.66 -5.05
N ALA A 174 10.81 -26.47 -4.99
CA ALA A 174 10.87 -27.62 -4.07
C ALA A 174 11.19 -27.20 -2.63
N SER A 175 11.94 -26.13 -2.43
CA SER A 175 12.31 -25.64 -1.09
C SER A 175 11.64 -24.34 -0.68
N GLY A 176 10.88 -23.69 -1.57
CA GLY A 176 10.29 -22.37 -1.34
C GLY A 176 11.29 -21.22 -1.25
N LEU A 177 12.58 -21.48 -1.45
CA LEU A 177 13.64 -20.49 -1.27
C LEU A 177 13.92 -19.76 -2.58
N GLY A 178 13.95 -18.44 -2.54
CA GLY A 178 14.34 -17.63 -3.67
C GLY A 178 15.10 -16.37 -3.28
N GLU A 179 15.70 -15.72 -4.26
CA GLU A 179 16.43 -14.47 -4.07
C GLU A 179 16.32 -13.57 -5.32
N PHE A 180 16.35 -12.26 -5.09
CA PHE A 180 16.43 -11.29 -6.17
C PHE A 180 17.84 -11.16 -6.71
N PHE A 181 17.95 -10.89 -8.01
CA PHE A 181 19.20 -10.56 -8.69
C PHE A 181 18.95 -9.54 -9.80
N THR A 182 20.02 -8.89 -10.25
CA THR A 182 19.95 -7.95 -11.37
C THR A 182 20.14 -8.69 -12.69
N TYR A 183 19.14 -8.65 -13.55
CA TYR A 183 19.19 -9.16 -14.91
C TYR A 183 19.64 -8.06 -15.88
N THR A 184 20.74 -8.30 -16.60
CA THR A 184 21.46 -7.27 -17.36
C THR A 184 21.51 -7.51 -18.87
N GLY A 185 21.24 -8.72 -19.33
CA GLY A 185 21.31 -9.05 -20.75
C GLY A 185 21.07 -10.52 -21.04
N GLU A 186 21.07 -10.87 -22.32
CA GLU A 186 20.86 -12.23 -22.80
C GLU A 186 21.92 -12.56 -23.85
N ASP A 187 22.36 -13.82 -23.89
CA ASP A 187 23.18 -14.32 -24.98
C ASP A 187 22.68 -15.66 -25.50
N LEU A 188 23.01 -15.89 -26.77
CA LEU A 188 22.91 -17.16 -27.43
C LEU A 188 24.34 -17.65 -27.72
N THR A 189 24.78 -18.67 -27.01
CA THR A 189 26.10 -19.28 -27.22
C THR A 189 25.92 -20.73 -27.69
N GLY A 190 26.06 -20.96 -28.99
CA GLY A 190 25.84 -22.26 -29.61
C GLY A 190 24.37 -22.70 -29.49
N TYR A 191 24.11 -23.76 -28.74
CA TYR A 191 22.77 -24.31 -28.47
C TYR A 191 22.29 -24.01 -27.05
N LYS A 192 22.67 -22.85 -26.50
CA LYS A 192 22.29 -22.43 -25.15
C LYS A 192 21.83 -20.98 -25.14
N TYR A 193 20.65 -20.76 -24.57
CA TYR A 193 20.21 -19.42 -24.21
C TYR A 193 20.45 -19.17 -22.73
N ARG A 194 20.94 -17.97 -22.43
CA ARG A 194 21.29 -17.57 -21.06
C ARG A 194 20.90 -16.13 -20.82
N ILE A 195 20.63 -15.84 -19.56
CA ILE A 195 20.50 -14.48 -19.04
C ILE A 195 21.73 -14.14 -18.21
N TRP A 196 22.19 -12.90 -18.30
CA TRP A 196 23.32 -12.37 -17.54
C TRP A 196 22.87 -11.74 -16.24
N THR A 197 23.63 -12.02 -15.19
CA THR A 197 23.46 -11.43 -13.87
C THR A 197 24.57 -10.42 -13.60
N ASP A 198 24.41 -9.58 -12.57
CA ASP A 198 25.47 -8.69 -12.08
C ASP A 198 26.58 -9.42 -11.28
N LYS A 199 26.71 -10.74 -11.43
CA LYS A 199 27.61 -11.62 -10.66
C LYS A 199 27.24 -11.69 -9.17
N THR A 200 25.96 -11.60 -8.84
CA THR A 200 25.44 -11.83 -7.49
C THR A 200 26.02 -13.14 -6.93
N LYS A 201 26.44 -13.13 -5.65
CA LYS A 201 26.80 -14.37 -4.95
C LYS A 201 25.52 -15.05 -4.49
N TRP A 202 25.23 -16.22 -5.03
CA TRP A 202 24.01 -16.97 -4.74
C TRP A 202 23.98 -17.44 -3.29
N LYS A 203 22.92 -17.11 -2.55
CA LYS A 203 22.71 -17.59 -1.19
C LYS A 203 22.22 -19.05 -1.20
N ASN A 204 21.35 -19.39 -2.15
CA ASN A 204 20.72 -20.70 -2.23
C ASN A 204 21.19 -21.52 -3.44
N THR A 205 20.82 -22.81 -3.45
CA THR A 205 21.05 -23.70 -4.59
C THR A 205 19.75 -23.88 -5.37
N TYR A 206 19.83 -23.70 -6.69
CA TYR A 206 18.70 -23.83 -7.61
C TYR A 206 18.95 -25.01 -8.55
N ASN A 207 18.14 -26.05 -8.38
CA ASN A 207 18.27 -27.29 -9.14
C ASN A 207 17.56 -27.19 -10.49
N ILE A 208 18.00 -28.03 -11.43
CA ILE A 208 17.34 -28.21 -12.72
C ILE A 208 15.96 -28.83 -12.46
N ASN A 209 14.92 -28.36 -13.15
CA ASN A 209 13.49 -28.73 -13.05
C ASN A 209 12.69 -28.09 -11.91
N ASP A 210 13.31 -27.88 -10.75
CA ASP A 210 12.60 -27.35 -9.57
C ASP A 210 12.75 -25.84 -9.45
N SER A 211 13.52 -25.20 -10.34
CA SER A 211 13.80 -23.77 -10.25
C SER A 211 13.40 -23.02 -11.51
N ALA A 212 12.91 -21.80 -11.28
CA ALA A 212 12.42 -20.91 -12.31
C ALA A 212 12.73 -19.45 -11.96
N VAL A 213 12.80 -18.62 -13.00
CA VAL A 213 13.12 -17.21 -12.94
C VAL A 213 11.93 -16.39 -13.39
N TYR A 214 11.58 -15.38 -12.61
CA TYR A 214 10.43 -14.51 -12.76
C TYR A 214 10.86 -13.05 -12.82
N LEU A 215 10.13 -12.20 -13.55
CA LEU A 215 10.23 -10.75 -13.39
C LEU A 215 9.18 -10.35 -12.36
N LEU A 216 9.61 -10.28 -11.10
CA LEU A 216 8.69 -10.18 -9.97
C LEU A 216 8.66 -8.77 -9.40
N GLU A 217 7.45 -8.31 -9.12
CA GLU A 217 7.20 -7.14 -8.28
C GLU A 217 6.76 -7.63 -6.90
N GLU A 218 7.41 -7.09 -5.87
CA GLU A 218 7.13 -7.40 -4.47
C GLU A 218 6.84 -6.10 -3.73
N TRP A 219 5.75 -6.09 -2.96
CA TRP A 219 5.42 -5.02 -2.03
C TRP A 219 5.42 -5.56 -0.62
N ARG A 220 6.18 -4.92 0.26
CA ARG A 220 6.30 -5.26 1.67
C ARG A 220 5.71 -4.15 2.51
N TYR A 221 4.60 -4.44 3.17
CA TYR A 221 3.86 -3.55 4.06
C TYR A 221 4.30 -3.79 5.51
N ARG A 222 4.75 -2.74 6.19
CA ARG A 222 5.13 -2.81 7.61
C ARG A 222 4.99 -1.45 8.29
N ILE A 223 4.85 -1.45 9.62
CA ILE A 223 4.90 -0.21 10.40
C ILE A 223 6.32 0.06 10.90
N ARG A 224 6.85 1.24 10.60
CA ARG A 224 8.12 1.74 11.14
C ARG A 224 7.93 3.15 11.70
N ASN A 225 8.32 3.37 12.95
CA ASN A 225 8.24 4.69 13.62
C ASN A 225 6.85 5.36 13.57
N GLY A 226 5.77 4.58 13.65
CA GLY A 226 4.40 5.09 13.59
C GLY A 226 3.91 5.42 12.19
N VAL A 227 4.61 4.97 11.15
CA VAL A 227 4.24 5.12 9.74
C VAL A 227 4.07 3.73 9.13
N LEU A 228 2.95 3.49 8.46
CA LEU A 228 2.81 2.33 7.59
C LEU A 228 3.50 2.66 6.27
N GLU A 229 4.54 1.91 5.95
CA GLU A 229 5.32 2.05 4.73
C GLU A 229 5.12 0.84 3.83
N VAL A 230 5.25 1.06 2.52
CA VAL A 230 5.33 0.01 1.50
C VAL A 230 6.70 0.08 0.84
N ILE A 231 7.39 -1.06 0.77
CA ILE A 231 8.72 -1.19 0.16
C ILE A 231 8.59 -2.00 -1.11
N SER A 232 9.15 -1.50 -2.21
CA SER A 232 9.18 -2.20 -3.50
C SER A 232 10.36 -3.19 -3.54
N GLY A 233 10.19 -4.35 -2.92
CA GLY A 233 11.17 -5.43 -2.79
C GLY A 233 12.12 -5.30 -1.61
N GLU A 234 13.43 -5.50 -1.85
CA GLU A 234 14.42 -5.62 -0.76
C GLU A 234 15.11 -4.29 -0.37
N ASP A 235 15.01 -3.23 -1.19
CA ASP A 235 15.68 -1.96 -0.88
C ASP A 235 14.85 -1.11 0.09
N GLU A 236 15.21 -1.15 1.38
CA GLU A 236 14.56 -0.35 2.43
C GLU A 236 14.59 1.16 2.16
N ASN A 237 15.50 1.65 1.30
CA ASN A 237 15.55 3.07 0.95
C ASN A 237 14.45 3.50 -0.03
N THR A 238 13.71 2.54 -0.60
CA THR A 238 12.58 2.78 -1.50
C THR A 238 11.22 2.77 -0.79
N ALA A 239 11.22 2.88 0.55
CA ALA A 239 10.00 2.92 1.34
C ALA A 239 9.12 4.13 0.99
N PHE A 240 7.85 3.87 0.66
CA PHE A 240 6.83 4.89 0.46
C PHE A 240 5.87 4.91 1.64
N ASN A 241 5.60 6.08 2.18
CA ASN A 241 4.66 6.25 3.28
C ASN A 241 3.23 6.12 2.76
N VAL A 242 2.51 5.10 3.24
CA VAL A 242 1.10 4.88 2.91
C VAL A 242 0.21 5.58 3.94
N MET A 243 0.58 5.49 5.22
CA MET A 243 -0.20 6.06 6.32
C MET A 243 0.70 6.63 7.41
N LEU A 244 0.39 7.86 7.84
CA LEU A 244 0.98 8.45 9.04
C LEU A 244 0.15 8.11 10.28
N ASP A 245 0.80 8.14 11.45
CA ASP A 245 0.19 7.85 12.76
C ASP A 245 -0.46 6.45 12.85
N ALA A 246 0.11 5.48 12.13
CA ALA A 246 -0.26 4.08 12.21
C ALA A 246 0.30 3.50 13.52
N LYS A 247 -0.59 2.98 14.37
CA LYS A 247 -0.24 2.40 15.66
C LYS A 247 -0.12 0.89 15.58
N ASP A 248 -0.96 0.26 14.77
CA ASP A 248 -1.03 -1.19 14.63
C ASP A 248 -1.48 -1.55 13.21
N PHE A 249 -1.03 -2.71 12.74
CA PHE A 249 -1.35 -3.28 11.44
C PHE A 249 -1.42 -4.78 11.65
N GLN A 250 -2.61 -5.34 11.50
CA GLN A 250 -2.90 -6.74 11.79
C GLN A 250 -3.53 -7.36 10.55
N VAL A 251 -3.09 -8.55 10.18
CA VAL A 251 -3.59 -9.27 9.02
C VAL A 251 -3.90 -10.70 9.43
N THR A 252 -5.11 -11.16 9.11
CA THR A 252 -5.48 -12.57 9.30
C THR A 252 -5.87 -13.18 7.96
N VAL A 253 -5.32 -14.36 7.68
CA VAL A 253 -5.61 -15.11 6.47
C VAL A 253 -6.71 -16.12 6.77
N HIS A 254 -7.80 -16.05 6.01
CA HIS A 254 -8.90 -17.02 6.07
C HIS A 254 -8.78 -17.99 4.91
N MET A 255 -8.72 -19.28 5.23
CA MET A 255 -8.57 -20.37 4.27
C MET A 255 -9.94 -20.95 3.87
N ASN A 256 -9.98 -21.69 2.77
CA ASN A 256 -11.18 -22.39 2.28
C ASN A 256 -11.65 -23.54 3.20
N ASP A 257 -10.79 -24.02 4.09
CA ASP A 257 -11.08 -25.06 5.08
C ASP A 257 -11.56 -24.48 6.43
N ASP A 258 -11.94 -23.20 6.45
CA ASP A 258 -12.33 -22.41 7.63
C ASP A 258 -11.19 -22.18 8.66
N SER A 259 -9.96 -22.58 8.37
CA SER A 259 -8.81 -22.23 9.22
C SER A 259 -8.47 -20.74 9.11
N ILE A 260 -8.00 -20.19 10.24
CA ILE A 260 -7.55 -18.81 10.35
C ILE A 260 -6.07 -18.85 10.71
N LEU A 261 -5.26 -18.19 9.90
CA LEU A 261 -3.81 -18.14 10.08
C LEU A 261 -3.37 -16.70 10.36
N GLU A 262 -2.57 -16.54 11.41
CA GLU A 262 -1.90 -15.29 11.80
C GLU A 262 -0.49 -15.19 11.21
N SER A 263 0.03 -16.29 10.66
CA SER A 263 1.25 -16.35 9.85
C SER A 263 0.99 -17.12 8.58
N PHE A 264 1.66 -16.75 7.48
CA PHE A 264 1.54 -17.43 6.21
C PHE A 264 2.89 -17.44 5.50
N ASP A 265 3.38 -18.63 5.14
CA ASP A 265 4.68 -18.79 4.51
C ASP A 265 4.64 -19.78 3.34
N SER A 266 5.81 -20.21 2.87
CA SER A 266 5.96 -21.13 1.74
C SER A 266 5.38 -22.53 1.98
N ASP A 267 5.13 -22.92 3.23
CA ASP A 267 4.53 -24.22 3.55
C ASP A 267 3.01 -24.19 3.35
N ASN A 268 2.42 -23.00 3.23
CA ASN A 268 0.99 -22.82 2.99
C ASN A 268 0.68 -22.63 1.50
N ASN A 269 -0.43 -23.22 1.05
CA ASN A 269 -0.87 -23.10 -0.33
C ASN A 269 -1.71 -21.83 -0.52
N TRP A 270 -1.19 -20.87 -1.26
CA TRP A 270 -1.89 -19.61 -1.50
C TRP A 270 -3.19 -19.78 -2.28
N GLY A 271 -3.30 -20.86 -3.07
CA GLY A 271 -4.52 -21.22 -3.79
C GLY A 271 -5.72 -21.48 -2.87
N ASP A 272 -5.47 -21.88 -1.63
CA ASP A 272 -6.49 -22.24 -0.65
C ASP A 272 -6.98 -21.04 0.18
N VAL A 273 -6.46 -19.82 -0.08
CA VAL A 273 -6.92 -18.61 0.62
C VAL A 273 -8.24 -18.12 0.07
N LEU A 274 -9.20 -17.92 0.99
CA LEU A 274 -10.52 -17.37 0.72
C LEU A 274 -10.49 -15.84 0.72
N PHE A 275 -9.97 -15.23 1.79
CA PHE A 275 -9.75 -13.78 1.88
C PHE A 275 -8.70 -13.43 2.96
N LEU A 276 -8.11 -12.25 2.83
CA LEU A 276 -7.31 -11.63 3.87
C LEU A 276 -8.17 -10.58 4.58
N GLU A 277 -8.19 -10.59 5.90
CA GLU A 277 -8.82 -9.55 6.71
C GLU A 277 -7.73 -8.68 7.32
N VAL A 278 -7.74 -7.39 6.97
CA VAL A 278 -6.71 -6.43 7.36
C VAL A 278 -7.33 -5.40 8.28
N GLU A 279 -6.74 -5.20 9.44
CA GLU A 279 -7.10 -4.18 10.41
C GLU A 279 -5.95 -3.20 10.61
N ILE A 280 -6.26 -1.90 10.48
CA ILE A 280 -5.31 -0.83 10.70
C ILE A 280 -5.80 0.02 11.85
N THR A 281 -4.95 0.23 12.85
CA THR A 281 -5.22 1.10 13.99
C THR A 281 -4.39 2.37 13.92
N THR A 282 -5.01 3.52 14.16
CA THR A 282 -4.36 4.83 14.19
C THR A 282 -4.70 5.59 15.46
N THR A 283 -3.82 6.54 15.82
CA THR A 283 -4.04 7.43 16.95
C THR A 283 -4.60 8.76 16.48
N GLN A 284 -5.72 9.17 17.06
CA GLN A 284 -6.35 10.46 16.78
C GLN A 284 -6.30 11.35 18.03
N GLN A 285 -5.83 12.59 17.88
CA GLN A 285 -5.91 13.57 18.96
C GLN A 285 -7.28 14.28 18.94
N ILE A 286 -8.12 14.04 19.94
CA ILE A 286 -9.42 14.72 20.13
C ILE A 286 -9.40 15.42 21.49
N SER A 287 -9.57 16.75 21.49
CA SER A 287 -9.63 17.55 22.72
C SER A 287 -8.42 17.33 23.65
N GLY A 288 -7.23 17.15 23.07
CA GLY A 288 -5.98 16.92 23.83
C GLY A 288 -5.78 15.48 24.30
N GLN A 289 -6.72 14.57 24.05
CA GLN A 289 -6.58 13.15 24.36
C GLN A 289 -6.32 12.34 23.10
N ASN A 290 -5.42 11.36 23.20
CA ASN A 290 -5.20 10.36 22.17
C ASN A 290 -6.31 9.31 22.25
N LYS A 291 -7.03 9.12 21.15
CA LYS A 291 -8.05 8.08 20.99
C LYS A 291 -7.64 7.17 19.85
N LEU A 292 -7.71 5.87 20.08
CA LEU A 292 -7.48 4.87 19.04
C LEU A 292 -8.70 4.77 18.12
N ARG A 293 -8.43 4.53 16.84
CA ARG A 293 -9.42 4.27 15.80
C ARG A 293 -8.90 3.10 14.98
N SER A 294 -9.70 2.06 14.82
CA SER A 294 -9.39 0.98 13.89
C SER A 294 -10.40 0.91 12.75
N LEU A 295 -9.94 0.41 11.61
CA LEU A 295 -10.78 0.05 10.47
C LEU A 295 -10.33 -1.31 9.94
N LYS A 296 -11.28 -2.21 9.79
CA LYS A 296 -11.09 -3.57 9.30
C LYS A 296 -11.75 -3.73 7.93
N SER A 297 -11.06 -4.39 6.99
CA SER A 297 -11.56 -4.67 5.64
C SER A 297 -11.13 -6.05 5.18
N ARG A 298 -11.91 -6.64 4.27
CA ARG A 298 -11.63 -7.94 3.66
C ARG A 298 -11.23 -7.77 2.22
N PHE A 299 -10.20 -8.50 1.81
CA PHE A 299 -9.66 -8.47 0.46
C PHE A 299 -9.59 -9.88 -0.10
N PHE A 300 -10.02 -10.02 -1.34
CA PHE A 300 -10.09 -11.30 -2.04
C PHE A 300 -8.95 -11.33 -3.07
N PRO A 301 -7.90 -12.14 -2.83
CA PRO A 301 -6.83 -12.33 -3.79
C PRO A 301 -7.35 -13.05 -5.04
N ARG A 302 -6.57 -12.98 -6.14
CA ARG A 302 -7.05 -13.43 -7.45
C ARG A 302 -7.40 -14.91 -7.51
N ASN A 303 -6.72 -15.77 -6.74
CA ASN A 303 -7.01 -17.20 -6.66
C ASN A 303 -8.45 -17.49 -6.20
N ALA A 304 -9.01 -16.66 -5.32
CA ALA A 304 -10.36 -16.85 -4.79
C ALA A 304 -11.46 -16.59 -5.83
N LEU A 305 -11.14 -15.87 -6.92
CA LEU A 305 -12.08 -15.45 -7.97
C LEU A 305 -11.82 -16.12 -9.33
N SER A 306 -10.83 -17.00 -9.43
CA SER A 306 -10.41 -17.64 -10.68
C SER A 306 -11.00 -19.03 -10.93
N PHE A 307 -12.01 -19.45 -10.16
CA PHE A 307 -12.74 -20.71 -10.33
C PHE A 307 -14.15 -20.49 -10.86
#